data_AF-A0A1E4IGC8-F1
#
_entry.id   AF-A0A1E4IGC8-F1
#
_cell.length_a   1.000
_cell.length_b   1.000
_cell.length_c   1.000
_cell.angle_alpha   90.00
_cell.angle_beta   90.00
_cell.angle_gamma   90.00
#
_symmetry.space_group_name_H-M   'P 1'
#
loop_
_entity.id
_entity.type
_entity.pdbx_description
1 polymer ?
#
loop_
_entity_poly.entity_id
_entity_poly.type
_entity_poly.pdbx_seq_one_letter_code
_entity_poly.pdbx_strand_id
1 'polypeptide(L)'
;MASASALASEDARAAAAAGDAAAWADLPGWAALLQRHAHLFEPWIDGGAVGLVARAAADAGRGRMLVWTRVQGAMQVQWRDYRGFADCGVAVLFVAQPGALAAVHARLHDNALGQMKLQLRQGGLFIYVLAPKSQLLDEGYEDFLESLGLAFMGACR
;
A
#
# COMPACT_ATOMS: atom_id res chain seq x y z
N MET A 1 34.61 -12.39 15.87
CA MET A 1 33.23 -12.78 15.52
C MET A 1 32.25 -11.61 15.36
N ALA A 2 32.50 -10.41 15.89
CA ALA A 2 31.60 -9.26 15.70
C ALA A 2 31.54 -8.72 14.24
N SER A 3 32.64 -8.74 13.47
CA SER A 3 32.68 -8.20 12.10
C SER A 3 31.83 -8.97 11.08
N ALA A 4 31.70 -10.29 11.22
CA ALA A 4 30.94 -11.10 10.25
C ALA A 4 29.41 -10.91 10.39
N SER A 5 28.93 -10.68 11.62
CA SER A 5 27.50 -10.40 11.89
C SER A 5 27.08 -9.01 11.42
N ALA A 6 27.97 -8.02 11.52
CA ALA A 6 27.75 -6.66 11.03
C ALA A 6 27.65 -6.61 9.50
N LEU A 7 28.59 -7.25 8.79
CA LEU A 7 28.59 -7.32 7.33
C LEU A 7 27.35 -8.05 6.79
N ALA A 8 26.95 -9.17 7.40
CA ALA A 8 25.72 -9.89 7.01
C ALA A 8 24.44 -9.04 7.21
N SER A 9 24.44 -8.16 8.22
CA SER A 9 23.33 -7.25 8.49
C SER A 9 23.29 -6.08 7.50
N GLU A 10 24.45 -5.60 7.04
CA GLU A 10 24.57 -4.57 6.01
C GLU A 10 24.15 -5.09 4.64
N ASP A 11 24.60 -6.30 4.26
CA ASP A 11 24.20 -6.94 3.00
C ASP A 11 22.69 -7.20 2.95
N ALA A 12 22.10 -7.69 4.05
CA ALA A 12 20.65 -7.89 4.15
C ALA A 12 19.89 -6.56 4.02
N ARG A 13 20.41 -5.47 4.59
CA ARG A 13 19.79 -4.14 4.49
C ARG A 13 19.90 -3.55 3.08
N ALA A 14 21.03 -3.74 2.41
CA ALA A 14 21.24 -3.33 1.02
C ALA A 14 20.32 -4.10 0.07
N ALA A 15 20.19 -5.42 0.25
CA ALA A 15 19.26 -6.25 -0.51
C ALA A 15 17.80 -5.84 -0.28
N ALA A 16 17.40 -5.55 0.96
CA ALA A 16 16.06 -5.05 1.28
C ALA A 16 15.79 -3.69 0.60
N ALA A 17 16.76 -2.77 0.62
CA ALA A 17 16.64 -1.47 -0.04
C ALA A 17 16.54 -1.59 -1.57
N ALA A 18 17.31 -2.50 -2.19
CA ALA A 18 17.22 -2.78 -3.61
C ALA A 18 15.86 -3.42 -3.99
N GLY A 19 15.38 -4.35 -3.16
CA GLY A 19 14.06 -4.96 -3.32
C GLY A 19 12.93 -3.93 -3.21
N ASP A 20 13.02 -3.00 -2.26
CA ASP A 20 12.06 -1.90 -2.15
C ASP A 20 12.14 -1.00 -3.38
N ALA A 21 13.34 -0.62 -3.84
CA ALA A 21 13.51 0.22 -5.02
C ALA A 21 12.86 -0.42 -6.26
N ALA A 22 13.04 -1.73 -6.45
CA ALA A 22 12.36 -2.49 -7.51
C ALA A 22 10.84 -2.48 -7.35
N ALA A 23 10.35 -2.74 -6.13
CA ALA A 23 8.92 -2.72 -5.82
C ALA A 23 8.27 -1.35 -6.10
N TRP A 24 8.94 -0.26 -5.72
CA TRP A 24 8.48 1.09 -5.99
C TRP A 24 8.46 1.40 -7.50
N ALA A 25 9.41 0.88 -8.28
CA ALA A 25 9.52 1.17 -9.70
C ALA A 25 8.56 0.36 -10.59
N ASP A 26 8.04 -0.79 -10.12
CA ASP A 26 7.25 -1.73 -10.93
C ASP A 26 5.76 -1.36 -11.05
N LEU A 27 5.48 -0.21 -11.68
CA LEU A 27 4.10 0.23 -11.96
C LEU A 27 3.29 -0.81 -12.75
N PRO A 28 3.83 -1.46 -13.81
CA PRO A 28 3.11 -2.48 -14.55
C PRO A 28 2.72 -3.69 -13.69
N GLY A 29 3.60 -4.14 -12.80
CA GLY A 29 3.31 -5.25 -11.88
C GLY A 29 2.17 -4.94 -10.93
N TRP A 30 2.15 -3.72 -10.35
CA TRP A 30 1.04 -3.25 -9.52
C TRP A 30 -0.25 -3.12 -10.34
N ALA A 31 -0.20 -2.55 -11.54
CA ALA A 31 -1.38 -2.43 -12.40
C ALA A 31 -1.98 -3.81 -12.74
N ALA A 32 -1.13 -4.79 -13.05
CA ALA A 32 -1.57 -6.16 -13.30
C ALA A 32 -2.20 -6.81 -12.05
N LEU A 33 -1.70 -6.51 -10.84
CA LEU A 33 -2.33 -6.93 -9.59
C LEU A 33 -3.74 -6.36 -9.46
N LEU A 34 -3.90 -5.06 -9.64
CA LEU A 34 -5.21 -4.42 -9.53
C LEU A 34 -6.19 -4.94 -10.57
N GLN A 35 -5.72 -5.21 -11.79
CA GLN A 35 -6.53 -5.80 -12.85
C GLN A 35 -7.02 -7.22 -12.48
N ARG A 36 -6.16 -8.08 -11.90
CA ARG A 36 -6.56 -9.42 -11.43
C ARG A 36 -7.61 -9.37 -10.32
N HIS A 37 -7.57 -8.34 -9.49
CA HIS A 37 -8.50 -8.14 -8.38
C HIS A 37 -9.53 -7.05 -8.66
N ALA A 38 -9.83 -6.77 -9.94
CA ALA A 38 -10.72 -5.66 -10.34
C ALA A 38 -12.08 -5.69 -9.64
N HIS A 39 -12.62 -6.88 -9.35
CA HIS A 39 -13.88 -7.06 -8.63
C HIS A 39 -13.92 -6.36 -7.26
N LEU A 40 -12.78 -6.24 -6.55
CA LEU A 40 -12.71 -5.55 -5.24
C LEU A 40 -12.90 -4.04 -5.36
N PHE A 41 -12.73 -3.50 -6.56
CA PHE A 41 -12.81 -2.08 -6.84
C PHE A 41 -14.08 -1.73 -7.62
N GLU A 42 -14.87 -2.72 -8.05
CA GLU A 42 -16.06 -2.49 -8.87
C GLU A 42 -17.08 -1.51 -8.27
N PRO A 43 -17.32 -1.52 -6.94
CA PRO A 43 -18.19 -0.54 -6.29
C PRO A 43 -17.60 0.87 -6.21
N TRP A 44 -16.30 1.06 -6.49
CA TRP A 44 -15.65 2.36 -6.29
C TRP A 44 -16.15 3.39 -7.30
N ILE A 45 -16.31 4.63 -6.81
CA ILE A 45 -16.48 5.78 -7.68
C ILE A 45 -15.19 6.09 -8.45
N ASP A 46 -15.33 6.72 -9.62
CA ASP A 46 -14.19 7.32 -10.31
C ASP A 46 -13.57 8.43 -9.44
N GLY A 47 -12.25 8.47 -9.37
CA GLY A 47 -11.48 9.34 -8.49
C GLY A 47 -11.16 8.73 -7.13
N GLY A 48 -11.84 7.65 -6.72
CA GLY A 48 -11.51 6.89 -5.52
C GLY A 48 -10.05 6.42 -5.55
N ALA A 49 -9.30 6.64 -4.47
CA ALA A 49 -7.86 6.43 -4.45
C ALA A 49 -7.31 5.98 -3.10
N VAL A 50 -6.30 5.10 -3.18
CA VAL A 50 -5.44 4.73 -2.06
C VAL A 50 -3.98 4.98 -2.38
N GLY A 51 -3.20 5.37 -1.38
CA GLY A 51 -1.78 5.65 -1.51
C GLY A 51 -0.90 4.64 -0.79
N LEU A 52 0.31 4.41 -1.30
CA LEU A 52 1.40 3.73 -0.62
C LEU A 52 2.61 4.65 -0.57
N VAL A 53 3.15 4.86 0.63
CA VAL A 53 4.31 5.73 0.85
C VAL A 53 5.33 5.04 1.75
N ALA A 54 6.63 5.27 1.52
CA ALA A 54 7.67 4.78 2.41
C ALA A 54 7.62 5.51 3.77
N ARG A 55 7.93 4.79 4.86
CA ARG A 55 7.97 5.35 6.22
C ARG A 55 8.81 6.62 6.32
N ALA A 56 9.99 6.62 5.70
CA ALA A 56 10.87 7.79 5.71
C ALA A 56 10.24 9.04 5.06
N ALA A 57 9.43 8.86 4.01
CA ALA A 57 8.73 9.97 3.36
C ALA A 57 7.52 10.46 4.17
N ALA A 58 6.82 9.55 4.85
CA ALA A 58 5.75 9.90 5.80
C ALA A 58 6.30 10.71 6.98
N ASP A 59 7.41 10.26 7.60
CA ASP A 59 8.05 10.96 8.72
C ASP A 59 8.59 12.34 8.32
N ALA A 60 9.12 12.47 7.09
CA ALA A 60 9.59 13.75 6.55
C ALA A 60 8.45 14.69 6.13
N GLY A 61 7.20 14.22 6.08
CA GLY A 61 6.05 14.96 5.55
C GLY A 61 6.14 15.28 4.05
N ARG A 62 7.07 14.65 3.32
CA ARG A 62 7.28 14.88 1.89
C ARG A 62 7.95 13.71 1.21
N GLY A 63 7.66 13.50 -0.07
CA GLY A 63 8.33 12.50 -0.89
C GLY A 63 7.49 12.10 -2.10
N ARG A 64 7.57 10.83 -2.48
CA ARG A 64 6.73 10.25 -3.53
C ARG A 64 5.90 9.12 -2.96
N MET A 65 4.69 8.96 -3.49
CA MET A 65 3.79 7.84 -3.18
C MET A 65 3.33 7.17 -4.47
N LEU A 66 3.16 5.85 -4.42
CA LEU A 66 2.37 5.14 -5.42
C LEU A 66 0.90 5.35 -5.10
N VAL A 67 0.10 5.64 -6.10
CA VAL A 67 -1.33 5.86 -5.95
C VAL A 67 -2.09 4.92 -6.87
N TRP A 68 -3.05 4.22 -6.30
CA TRP A 68 -4.03 3.42 -7.02
C TRP A 68 -5.30 4.24 -7.10
N THR A 69 -5.74 4.59 -8.31
CA THR A 69 -6.92 5.44 -8.53
C THR A 69 -7.88 4.74 -9.48
N ARG A 70 -9.18 4.76 -9.19
CA ARG A 70 -10.19 4.33 -10.16
C ARG A 70 -10.44 5.46 -11.16
N VAL A 71 -10.32 5.16 -12.44
CA VAL A 71 -10.49 6.10 -13.55
C VAL A 71 -11.27 5.38 -14.64
N GLN A 72 -12.48 5.89 -14.96
CA GLN A 72 -13.36 5.33 -15.98
C GLN A 72 -13.64 3.83 -15.74
N GLY A 73 -13.90 3.45 -14.48
CA GLY A 73 -14.19 2.07 -14.09
C GLY A 73 -12.99 1.12 -14.04
N ALA A 74 -11.77 1.60 -14.30
CA ALA A 74 -10.55 0.80 -14.22
C ALA A 74 -9.57 1.36 -13.18
N MET A 75 -8.85 0.47 -12.50
CA MET A 75 -7.77 0.89 -11.59
C MET A 75 -6.51 1.26 -12.37
N GLN A 76 -5.93 2.40 -12.03
CA GLN A 76 -4.65 2.87 -12.57
C GLN A 76 -3.63 3.03 -11.45
N VAL A 77 -2.35 2.80 -11.76
CA VAL A 77 -1.23 2.98 -10.84
C VAL A 77 -0.32 4.08 -11.36
N GLN A 78 -0.01 5.04 -10.49
CA GLN A 78 0.86 6.15 -10.86
C GLN A 78 1.69 6.64 -9.67
N TRP A 79 2.78 7.34 -9.98
CA TRP A 79 3.51 8.13 -9.00
C TRP A 79 2.83 9.48 -8.78
N ARG A 80 2.73 9.90 -7.53
CA ARG A 80 2.36 11.27 -7.15
C ARG A 80 3.29 11.78 -6.05
N ASP A 81 3.43 13.10 -5.98
CA ASP A 81 4.07 13.75 -4.84
C ASP A 81 3.26 13.47 -3.57
N TYR A 82 3.96 13.05 -2.52
CA TYR A 82 3.42 13.04 -1.17
C TYR A 82 3.81 14.35 -0.48
N ARG A 83 2.82 15.09 0.03
CA ARG A 83 2.99 16.41 0.66
C ARG A 83 2.52 16.42 2.12
N GLY A 84 2.59 15.27 2.78
CA GLY A 84 2.09 15.07 4.14
C GLY A 84 0.67 14.52 4.16
N PHE A 85 0.20 14.16 5.36
CA PHE A 85 -1.11 13.53 5.55
C PHE A 85 -2.28 14.42 5.14
N ALA A 86 -2.19 15.73 5.41
CA ALA A 86 -3.27 16.68 5.12
C ALA A 86 -3.52 16.85 3.61
N ASP A 87 -2.47 16.77 2.79
CA ASP A 87 -2.53 17.13 1.36
C ASP A 87 -2.18 15.94 0.43
N CYS A 88 -2.30 14.70 0.89
CA CYS A 88 -1.98 13.53 0.06
C CYS A 88 -3.10 13.14 -0.92
N GLY A 89 -4.34 13.60 -0.71
CA GLY A 89 -5.44 13.43 -1.68
C GLY A 89 -5.78 11.98 -2.01
N VAL A 90 -5.75 11.12 -0.98
CA VAL A 90 -6.21 9.72 -1.01
C VAL A 90 -7.10 9.47 0.21
N ALA A 91 -8.07 8.57 0.11
CA ALA A 91 -8.98 8.27 1.21
C ALA A 91 -8.32 7.34 2.25
N VAL A 92 -7.39 6.49 1.80
CA VAL A 92 -6.63 5.55 2.61
C VAL A 92 -5.15 5.60 2.20
N LEU A 93 -4.26 5.64 3.20
CA LEU A 93 -2.82 5.68 2.99
C LEU A 93 -2.14 4.52 3.73
N PHE A 94 -1.34 3.74 3.00
CA PHE A 94 -0.44 2.74 3.57
C PHE A 94 0.96 3.34 3.73
N VAL A 95 1.52 3.21 4.92
CA VAL A 95 2.90 3.59 5.22
C VAL A 95 3.75 2.34 5.39
N ALA A 96 4.69 2.13 4.48
CA ALA A 96 5.52 0.94 4.41
C ALA A 96 6.83 1.09 5.17
N GLN A 97 7.09 0.18 6.10
CA GLN A 97 8.40 -0.01 6.70
C GLN A 97 9.41 -0.53 5.65
N PRO A 98 10.72 -0.33 5.85
CA PRO A 98 11.74 -0.88 4.96
C PRO A 98 11.56 -2.40 4.76
N GLY A 99 11.60 -2.85 3.51
CA GLY A 99 11.44 -4.23 3.09
C GLY A 99 10.00 -4.74 3.04
N ALA A 100 9.03 -4.02 3.62
CA ALA A 100 7.64 -4.47 3.63
C ALA A 100 7.02 -4.46 2.23
N LEU A 101 7.32 -3.43 1.43
CA LEU A 101 6.83 -3.37 0.06
C LEU A 101 7.52 -4.39 -0.84
N ALA A 102 8.84 -4.59 -0.68
CA ALA A 102 9.56 -5.67 -1.35
C ALA A 102 8.94 -7.04 -1.08
N ALA A 103 8.55 -7.32 0.17
CA ALA A 103 7.92 -8.58 0.54
C ALA A 103 6.57 -8.78 -0.15
N VAL A 104 5.75 -7.74 -0.28
CA VAL A 104 4.50 -7.77 -1.05
C VAL A 104 4.78 -7.95 -2.54
N HIS A 105 5.75 -7.21 -3.06
CA HIS A 105 6.13 -7.19 -4.47
C HIS A 105 6.61 -8.56 -4.95
N ALA A 106 7.39 -9.27 -4.14
CA ALA A 106 7.82 -10.64 -4.41
C ALA A 106 6.66 -11.63 -4.61
N ARG A 107 5.42 -11.25 -4.22
CA ARG A 107 4.22 -12.07 -4.35
C ARG A 107 3.16 -11.47 -5.28
N LEU A 108 3.51 -10.47 -6.10
CA LEU A 108 2.55 -9.84 -7.03
C LEU A 108 1.73 -10.87 -7.79
N HIS A 109 2.38 -11.87 -8.38
CA HIS A 109 1.74 -12.84 -9.28
C HIS A 109 0.92 -13.93 -8.58
N ASP A 110 0.98 -14.02 -7.26
CA ASP A 110 0.38 -15.10 -6.47
C ASP A 110 -0.56 -14.53 -5.39
N ASN A 111 0.00 -14.05 -4.27
CA ASN A 111 -0.78 -13.69 -3.09
C ASN A 111 -0.32 -12.35 -2.47
N ALA A 112 -0.21 -11.30 -3.29
CA ALA A 112 0.21 -9.99 -2.80
C ALA A 112 -0.78 -9.38 -1.80
N LEU A 113 -2.10 -9.49 -2.01
CA LEU A 113 -3.08 -8.96 -1.03
C LEU A 113 -3.03 -9.72 0.30
N GLY A 114 -2.86 -11.04 0.29
CA GLY A 114 -2.62 -11.81 1.51
C GLY A 114 -1.32 -11.43 2.19
N GLN A 115 -0.27 -11.12 1.42
CA GLN A 115 0.98 -10.60 1.96
C GLN A 115 0.82 -9.18 2.53
N MET A 116 0.05 -8.29 1.91
CA MET A 116 -0.27 -6.96 2.46
C MET A 116 -0.99 -7.10 3.80
N LYS A 117 -2.00 -7.98 3.88
CA LYS A 117 -2.70 -8.32 5.13
C LYS A 117 -1.75 -8.83 6.22
N LEU A 118 -0.78 -9.68 5.86
CA LEU A 118 0.24 -10.14 6.79
C LEU A 118 1.13 -8.99 7.28
N GLN A 119 1.59 -8.12 6.37
CA GLN A 119 2.41 -6.95 6.73
C GLN A 119 1.65 -5.96 7.63
N LEU A 120 0.34 -5.78 7.43
CA LEU A 120 -0.51 -4.99 8.32
C LEU A 120 -0.54 -5.57 9.75
N ARG A 121 -0.70 -6.89 9.88
CA ARG A 121 -0.72 -7.58 11.19
C ARG A 121 0.63 -7.57 11.90
N GLN A 122 1.73 -7.58 11.13
CA GLN A 122 3.10 -7.61 11.66
C GLN A 122 3.69 -6.21 11.89
N GLY A 123 2.98 -5.14 11.52
CA GLY A 123 3.48 -3.77 11.61
C GLY A 123 4.50 -3.39 10.53
N GLY A 124 4.61 -4.18 9.46
CA GLY A 124 5.39 -3.84 8.27
C GLY A 124 4.69 -2.81 7.37
N LEU A 125 3.36 -2.84 7.34
CA LEU A 125 2.53 -1.77 6.79
C LEU A 125 1.68 -1.16 7.90
N PHE A 126 1.59 0.17 7.93
CA PHE A 126 0.61 0.90 8.73
C PHE A 126 -0.48 1.44 7.81
N ILE A 127 -1.73 1.38 8.23
CA ILE A 127 -2.85 1.95 7.49
C ILE A 127 -3.38 3.19 8.21
N TYR A 128 -3.60 4.25 7.44
CA TYR A 128 -4.24 5.48 7.88
C TYR A 128 -5.49 5.68 7.04
N VAL A 129 -6.64 5.72 7.70
CA VAL A 129 -7.92 6.07 7.09
C VAL A 129 -8.11 7.57 7.24
N LEU A 130 -8.12 8.29 6.12
CA LEU A 130 -8.12 9.76 6.08
C LEU A 130 -9.50 10.32 5.76
N ALA A 131 -10.31 9.56 5.02
CA ALA A 131 -11.71 9.90 4.78
C ALA A 131 -12.61 9.40 5.92
N PRO A 132 -13.72 10.10 6.23
CA PRO A 132 -14.74 9.61 7.14
C PRO A 132 -15.30 8.26 6.69
N LYS A 133 -15.73 7.43 7.65
CA LYS A 133 -16.30 6.11 7.37
C LYS A 133 -17.49 6.16 6.39
N SER A 134 -18.41 7.11 6.56
CA SER A 134 -19.58 7.26 5.67
C SER A 134 -19.15 7.49 4.23
N GLN A 135 -18.16 8.37 4.02
CA GLN A 135 -17.60 8.63 2.70
C GLN A 135 -17.00 7.34 2.11
N LEU A 136 -16.23 6.58 2.87
CA LEU A 136 -15.66 5.32 2.38
C LEU A 136 -16.72 4.27 2.00
N LEU A 137 -17.86 4.22 2.70
CA LEU A 137 -19.00 3.37 2.33
C LEU A 137 -19.63 3.86 1.02
N ASP A 138 -19.96 5.15 0.97
CA ASP A 138 -20.60 5.78 -0.20
C ASP A 138 -19.73 5.70 -1.45
N GLU A 139 -18.40 5.72 -1.27
CA GLU A 139 -17.40 5.60 -2.33
C GLU A 139 -16.95 4.15 -2.61
N GLY A 140 -17.52 3.14 -1.92
CA GLY A 140 -17.35 1.72 -2.26
C GLY A 140 -16.09 1.01 -1.74
N TYR A 141 -15.37 1.55 -0.75
CA TYR A 141 -14.09 0.98 -0.27
C TYR A 141 -14.22 -0.32 0.53
N GLU A 142 -15.43 -0.73 0.88
CA GLU A 142 -15.71 -1.83 1.81
C GLU A 142 -15.03 -3.13 1.39
N ASP A 143 -15.33 -3.66 0.21
CA ASP A 143 -14.80 -4.95 -0.27
C ASP A 143 -13.26 -4.99 -0.26
N PHE A 144 -12.62 -3.90 -0.71
CA PHE A 144 -11.17 -3.77 -0.68
C PHE A 144 -10.61 -3.82 0.75
N LEU A 145 -11.18 -3.04 1.67
CA LEU A 145 -10.70 -2.98 3.05
C LEU A 145 -10.95 -4.29 3.79
N GLU A 146 -12.09 -4.95 3.57
CA GLU A 146 -12.41 -6.26 4.13
C GLU A 146 -11.45 -7.35 3.61
N SER A 147 -11.06 -7.29 2.33
CA SER A 147 -10.07 -8.22 1.76
C SER A 147 -8.72 -8.17 2.51
N LEU A 148 -8.35 -6.99 3.01
CA LEU A 148 -7.15 -6.76 3.83
C LEU A 148 -7.34 -7.16 5.30
N GLY A 149 -8.53 -7.65 5.67
CA GLY A 149 -8.87 -8.09 7.02
C GLY A 149 -9.20 -6.96 7.98
N LEU A 150 -9.57 -5.79 7.46
CA LEU A 150 -10.05 -4.67 8.26
C LEU A 150 -11.56 -4.81 8.42
N ALA A 151 -12.02 -4.91 9.67
CA ALA A 151 -13.45 -4.94 9.94
C ALA A 151 -14.03 -3.55 9.69
N PHE A 152 -14.73 -3.37 8.56
CA PHE A 152 -15.40 -2.12 8.24
C PHE A 152 -16.75 -2.01 8.97
N MET A 153 -17.40 -3.15 9.18
CA MET A 153 -18.53 -3.30 10.09
C MET A 153 -18.04 -3.51 11.52
N GLY A 154 -17.95 -2.41 12.28
CA GLY A 154 -18.07 -2.45 13.73
C GLY A 154 -19.46 -2.95 14.10
N ALA A 155 -19.66 -4.27 14.08
CA ALA A 155 -20.77 -4.88 14.77
C ALA A 155 -20.40 -4.92 16.26
N CYS A 156 -20.59 -3.80 16.96
CA CYS A 156 -21.15 -3.94 18.29
C CYS A 156 -22.59 -4.44 18.05
N ARG A 157 -22.75 -5.76 18.15
CA ARG A 157 -24.04 -6.35 18.49
C ARG A 157 -24.17 -6.27 20.00
#